data_AF-A0A968ZDK6-F1
#
_entry.id   AF-A0A968ZDK6-F1
#
_cell.length_a   1.000
_cell.length_b   1.000
_cell.length_c   1.000
_cell.angle_alpha   90.00
_cell.angle_beta   90.00
_cell.angle_gamma   90.00
#
_symmetry.space_group_name_H-M   'P 1'
#
loop_
_entity.id
_entity.type
_entity.pdbx_description
1 polymer ?
#
loop_
_entity_poly.entity_id
_entity_poly.type
_entity_poly.pdbx_seq_one_letter_code
_entity_poly.pdbx_strand_id
1 'polypeptide(L)'
;MNELLALDPATLDSGLNDVLAKLGSACGFDRTFIFRVRPDGSQYNSHEWVAPGVRPTIDEMQDIPSSTRPAWKAAFAEGQLVAIEDATLLPEPSPERQFLEALGIRSSLMVPLMDGARPIGLIGYDVLAEPRLFSRDEIFLLQSIGRAVASVLLRAEAQAVAFIEPLLITAIAHFFLAEKVGVRRWLAIAVGFIGVLVVIRPGFGMMHWGMLLSLGSAACGSIYATLTRIVSRNDSAGTSLAYSGIAGFIGLTLAMPFVWQPASGTVWLLFFALGISGGLGHYLMIKAFEAAPGGTLAPFIYVQMLWMVIIGFIWFGDWPAITTWIGIALIVGSGLYALHRERIRARERARISTHS
;
A
#
# COMPACT_ATOMS: atom_id res chain seq x y z
N MET A 1 -10.49 -14.79 -1.99
CA MET A 1 -9.61 -14.27 -3.06
C MET A 1 -10.05 -12.88 -3.53
N ASN A 2 -11.30 -12.68 -3.96
CA ASN A 2 -11.76 -11.36 -4.45
C ASN A 2 -11.72 -10.26 -3.38
N GLU A 3 -12.09 -10.57 -2.13
CA GLU A 3 -11.98 -9.64 -0.99
C GLU A 3 -10.53 -9.18 -0.75
N LEU A 4 -9.58 -10.10 -0.74
CA LEU A 4 -8.14 -9.80 -0.62
C LEU A 4 -7.69 -8.80 -1.69
N LEU A 5 -8.10 -9.00 -2.94
CA LEU A 5 -7.64 -8.15 -4.05
C LEU A 5 -8.18 -6.72 -3.98
N ALA A 6 -9.29 -6.49 -3.27
CA ALA A 6 -9.92 -5.19 -3.10
C ALA A 6 -9.35 -4.37 -1.92
N LEU A 7 -8.52 -4.97 -1.06
CA LEU A 7 -7.95 -4.28 0.10
C LEU A 7 -7.05 -3.11 -0.32
N ASP A 8 -7.17 -2.01 0.42
CA ASP A 8 -6.38 -0.80 0.27
C ASP A 8 -5.55 -0.53 1.55
N PRO A 9 -4.65 0.47 1.58
CA PRO A 9 -3.79 0.74 2.73
C PRO A 9 -4.55 1.02 4.03
N ALA A 10 -5.78 1.55 3.95
CA ALA A 10 -6.56 1.86 5.13
C ALA A 10 -7.22 0.61 5.74
N THR A 11 -7.52 -0.38 4.91
CA THR A 11 -8.29 -1.58 5.28
C THR A 11 -7.45 -2.86 5.35
N LEU A 12 -6.17 -2.76 5.00
CA LEU A 12 -5.23 -3.87 4.94
C LEU A 12 -5.19 -4.69 6.24
N ASP A 13 -5.02 -4.02 7.39
CA ASP A 13 -4.84 -4.69 8.68
C ASP A 13 -6.07 -5.53 9.06
N SER A 14 -7.28 -4.99 8.92
CA SER A 14 -8.53 -5.72 9.22
C SER A 14 -8.74 -6.86 8.24
N GLY A 15 -8.55 -6.62 6.94
CA GLY A 15 -8.71 -7.63 5.91
C GLY A 15 -7.75 -8.81 6.05
N LEU A 16 -6.50 -8.57 6.46
CA LEU A 16 -5.53 -9.64 6.72
C LEU A 16 -5.92 -10.47 7.95
N ASN A 17 -6.39 -9.83 9.03
CA ASN A 17 -6.87 -10.54 10.21
C ASN A 17 -8.08 -11.44 9.89
N ASP A 18 -9.03 -10.94 9.10
CA ASP A 18 -10.19 -11.72 8.67
C ASP A 18 -9.81 -12.91 7.80
N VAL A 19 -8.83 -12.74 6.91
CA VAL A 19 -8.28 -13.82 6.09
C VAL A 19 -7.63 -14.88 6.96
N LEU A 20 -6.78 -14.49 7.92
CA LEU A 20 -6.15 -15.42 8.85
C LEU A 20 -7.19 -16.20 9.68
N ALA A 21 -8.21 -15.52 10.18
CA ALA A 21 -9.31 -16.12 10.93
C ALA A 21 -10.12 -17.13 10.09
N LYS A 22 -10.46 -16.75 8.85
CA LYS A 22 -11.17 -17.65 7.90
C LYS A 22 -10.32 -18.88 7.57
N LEU A 23 -9.02 -18.72 7.34
CA LEU A 23 -8.12 -19.85 7.06
C LEU A 23 -7.98 -20.77 8.26
N GLY A 24 -7.77 -20.21 9.45
CA GLY A 24 -7.62 -20.99 10.66
C GLY A 24 -8.87 -21.80 11.00
N SER A 25 -10.04 -21.15 10.99
CA SER A 25 -11.31 -21.82 11.27
C SER A 25 -11.76 -22.81 10.19
N ALA A 26 -11.61 -22.47 8.90
CA ALA A 26 -12.08 -23.34 7.81
C ALA A 26 -11.14 -24.51 7.52
N CYS A 27 -9.83 -24.33 7.70
CA CYS A 27 -8.83 -25.38 7.43
C CYS A 27 -8.41 -26.13 8.71
N GLY A 28 -8.90 -25.74 9.89
CA GLY A 28 -8.57 -26.41 11.16
C GLY A 28 -7.12 -26.21 11.59
N PHE A 29 -6.60 -24.99 11.47
CA PHE A 29 -5.30 -24.62 12.06
C PHE A 29 -5.52 -24.05 13.45
N ASP A 30 -4.56 -24.31 14.34
CA ASP A 30 -4.58 -23.79 15.71
C ASP A 30 -4.07 -22.35 15.76
N ARG A 31 -3.18 -21.99 14.82
CA ARG A 31 -2.66 -20.64 14.64
C ARG A 31 -2.37 -20.36 13.18
N THR A 32 -2.72 -19.16 12.72
CA THR A 32 -2.35 -18.64 11.40
C THR A 32 -1.75 -17.25 11.57
N PHE A 33 -0.68 -16.93 10.85
CA PHE A 33 0.09 -15.73 11.13
C PHE A 33 0.87 -15.22 9.94
N ILE A 34 1.23 -13.94 9.97
CA ILE A 34 2.06 -13.28 8.95
C ILE A 34 3.28 -12.67 9.63
N PHE A 35 4.46 -13.17 9.30
CA PHE A 35 5.72 -12.50 9.63
C PHE A 35 6.15 -11.58 8.50
N ARG A 36 6.69 -10.42 8.89
CA ARG A 36 7.28 -9.42 8.00
C ARG A 36 8.77 -9.30 8.30
N VAL A 37 9.56 -8.96 7.29
CA VAL A 37 11.02 -8.82 7.40
C VAL A 37 11.41 -7.35 7.59
N ARG A 38 12.27 -7.08 8.57
CA ARG A 38 12.88 -5.78 8.91
C ARG A 38 14.18 -5.53 8.11
N PRO A 39 14.76 -4.31 8.10
CA PRO A 39 15.95 -3.98 7.30
C PRO A 39 17.19 -4.77 7.72
N ASP A 40 17.32 -5.00 9.02
CA ASP A 40 18.38 -5.79 9.63
C ASP A 40 18.19 -7.31 9.39
N GLY A 41 17.15 -7.69 8.65
CA GLY A 41 16.78 -9.06 8.36
C GLY A 41 16.05 -9.76 9.51
N SER A 42 15.79 -9.09 10.64
CA SER A 42 14.94 -9.65 11.69
C SER A 42 13.50 -9.78 11.19
N GLN A 43 12.74 -10.69 11.80
CA GLN A 43 11.33 -10.92 11.49
C GLN A 43 10.47 -10.52 12.68
N TYR A 44 9.30 -9.97 12.38
CA TYR A 44 8.30 -9.63 13.40
C TYR A 44 6.93 -10.14 12.97
N ASN A 45 6.15 -10.63 13.94
CA ASN A 45 4.81 -11.12 13.72
C ASN A 45 3.87 -9.92 13.57
N SER A 46 3.39 -9.70 12.35
CA SER A 46 2.55 -8.53 12.04
C SER A 46 1.07 -8.79 12.31
N HIS A 47 0.62 -10.03 12.11
CA HIS A 47 -0.78 -10.43 12.21
C HIS A 47 -0.82 -11.88 12.69
N GLU A 48 -1.70 -12.17 13.65
CA GLU A 48 -1.87 -13.50 14.22
C GLU A 48 -3.34 -13.73 14.53
N TRP A 49 -3.83 -14.90 14.12
CA TRP A 49 -5.07 -15.45 14.61
C TRP A 49 -4.78 -16.77 15.32
N VAL A 50 -5.49 -17.03 16.41
CA VAL A 50 -5.40 -18.26 17.20
C VAL A 50 -6.78 -18.86 17.43
N ALA A 51 -6.85 -20.19 17.45
CA ALA A 51 -8.06 -20.91 17.80
C ALA A 51 -8.42 -20.72 19.29
N PRO A 52 -9.70 -20.90 19.68
CA PRO A 52 -10.10 -20.84 21.08
C PRO A 52 -9.27 -21.79 21.96
N GLY A 53 -8.69 -21.26 23.04
CA GLY A 53 -7.84 -22.02 23.96
C GLY A 53 -6.35 -22.06 23.60
N VAL A 54 -5.96 -21.53 22.44
CA VAL A 54 -4.55 -21.38 22.04
C VAL A 54 -4.02 -20.01 22.51
N ARG A 55 -2.83 -19.99 23.10
CA ARG A 55 -2.18 -18.75 23.54
C ARG A 55 -1.64 -17.95 22.33
N PRO A 56 -1.99 -16.66 22.19
CA PRO A 56 -1.35 -15.77 21.23
C PRO A 56 0.15 -15.59 21.52
N THR A 57 0.96 -15.50 20.47
CA THR A 57 2.41 -15.27 20.58
C THR A 57 2.87 -14.01 19.86
N ILE A 58 1.94 -13.25 19.26
CA ILE A 58 2.26 -12.04 18.50
C ILE A 58 3.16 -11.06 19.27
N ASP A 59 2.88 -10.78 20.54
CA ASP A 59 3.65 -9.81 21.34
C ASP A 59 5.08 -10.29 21.66
N GLU A 60 5.29 -11.60 21.73
CA GLU A 60 6.59 -12.22 22.01
C GLU A 60 7.45 -12.35 20.73
N MET A 61 6.79 -12.38 19.57
CA MET A 61 7.39 -12.69 18.28
C MET A 61 7.71 -11.43 17.46
N GLN A 62 8.25 -10.38 18.09
CA GLN A 62 8.48 -9.08 17.44
C GLN A 62 9.91 -8.83 16.93
N ASP A 63 10.92 -9.56 17.41
CA ASP A 63 12.33 -9.29 17.10
C ASP A 63 13.12 -10.58 16.88
N ILE A 64 12.68 -11.42 15.94
CA ILE A 64 13.31 -12.72 15.69
C ILE A 64 14.46 -12.55 14.68
N PRO A 65 15.74 -12.72 15.07
CA PRO A 65 16.85 -12.56 14.13
C PRO A 65 16.79 -13.60 13.01
N SER A 66 17.16 -13.24 11.78
CA SER A 66 17.18 -14.23 10.67
C SER A 66 18.18 -15.37 10.90
N SER A 67 19.19 -15.18 11.74
CA SER A 67 20.22 -16.18 12.03
C SER A 67 19.73 -17.32 12.93
N THR A 68 18.58 -17.19 13.61
CA THR A 68 18.11 -18.21 14.56
C THR A 68 17.54 -19.45 13.88
N ARG A 69 17.20 -19.38 12.60
CA ARG A 69 16.53 -20.44 11.82
C ARG A 69 17.19 -20.60 10.44
N PRO A 70 18.44 -21.07 10.37
CA PRO A 70 19.24 -21.08 9.15
C PRO A 70 18.64 -21.94 8.02
N ALA A 71 18.03 -23.09 8.34
CA ALA A 71 17.46 -23.97 7.32
C ALA A 71 16.26 -23.31 6.64
N TRP A 72 15.36 -22.72 7.44
CA TRP A 72 14.20 -22.00 6.91
C TRP A 72 14.62 -20.73 6.17
N LYS A 73 15.62 -20.00 6.68
CA LYS A 73 16.18 -18.83 5.98
C LYS A 73 16.68 -19.20 4.58
N ALA A 74 17.41 -20.31 4.45
CA ALA A 74 17.91 -20.78 3.16
C ALA A 74 16.75 -21.15 2.22
N ALA A 75 15.77 -21.92 2.69
CA ALA A 75 14.59 -22.28 1.91
C ALA A 75 13.81 -21.05 1.41
N PHE A 76 13.54 -20.08 2.29
CA PHE A 76 12.81 -18.86 1.92
C PHE A 76 13.61 -17.94 1.00
N ALA A 77 14.95 -17.93 1.09
CA ALA A 77 15.80 -17.20 0.14
C ALA A 77 15.69 -17.77 -1.28
N GLU A 78 15.39 -19.05 -1.42
CA GLU A 78 15.10 -19.72 -2.70
C GLU A 78 13.61 -19.69 -3.08
N GLY A 79 12.76 -19.04 -2.27
CA GLY A 79 11.31 -19.01 -2.49
C GLY A 79 10.61 -20.35 -2.24
N GLN A 80 11.28 -21.29 -1.58
CA GLN A 80 10.71 -22.59 -1.22
C GLN A 80 9.85 -22.46 0.03
N LEU A 81 8.66 -23.09 0.00
CA LEU A 81 7.86 -23.26 1.20
C LEU A 81 8.47 -24.33 2.10
N VAL A 82 8.17 -24.25 3.39
CA VAL A 82 8.60 -25.23 4.39
C VAL A 82 7.34 -25.90 4.93
N ALA A 83 7.24 -27.22 4.75
CA ALA A 83 6.16 -28.04 5.30
C ALA A 83 6.74 -29.03 6.30
N ILE A 84 6.31 -28.93 7.55
CA ILE A 84 6.75 -29.76 8.66
C ILE A 84 5.54 -30.54 9.13
N GLU A 85 5.49 -31.82 8.77
CA GLU A 85 4.36 -32.69 9.12
C GLU A 85 4.43 -33.17 10.57
N ASP A 86 5.63 -33.37 11.11
CA ASP A 86 5.86 -33.61 12.53
C ASP A 86 7.20 -33.00 12.98
N ALA A 87 7.14 -32.03 13.88
CA ALA A 87 8.30 -31.34 14.44
C ALA A 87 9.26 -32.29 15.19
N THR A 88 8.74 -33.39 15.75
CA THR A 88 9.55 -34.37 16.49
C THR A 88 10.46 -35.19 15.58
N LEU A 89 10.19 -35.22 14.27
CA LEU A 89 11.01 -35.91 13.28
C LEU A 89 12.14 -35.04 12.72
N LEU A 90 12.22 -33.77 13.12
CA LEU A 90 13.32 -32.91 12.69
C LEU A 90 14.66 -33.37 13.29
N PRO A 91 15.78 -33.24 12.54
CA PRO A 91 17.10 -33.68 13.00
C PRO A 91 17.53 -33.02 14.32
N GLU A 92 18.30 -33.74 15.14
CA GLU A 92 18.97 -33.17 16.32
C GLU A 92 20.49 -33.07 16.10
N PRO A 93 21.12 -31.93 16.43
CA PRO A 93 20.53 -30.69 16.94
C PRO A 93 19.94 -29.80 15.81
N SER A 94 18.72 -29.28 16.01
CA SER A 94 18.11 -28.26 15.13
C SER A 94 17.54 -27.10 15.95
N PRO A 95 18.02 -25.86 15.73
CA PRO A 95 17.40 -24.66 16.31
C PRO A 95 15.92 -24.52 15.94
N GLU A 96 15.54 -24.92 14.72
CA GLU A 96 14.16 -24.92 14.24
C GLU A 96 13.28 -25.88 15.04
N ARG A 97 13.77 -27.08 15.35
CA ARG A 97 13.03 -28.03 16.19
C ARG A 97 12.83 -27.47 17.61
N GLN A 98 13.88 -26.94 18.23
CA GLN A 98 13.79 -26.34 19.56
C GLN A 98 12.78 -25.18 19.59
N PHE A 99 12.74 -24.37 18.52
CA PHE A 99 11.77 -23.28 18.38
C PHE A 99 10.32 -23.80 18.30
N LEU A 100 10.06 -24.82 17.48
CA LEU A 100 8.73 -25.41 17.36
C LEU A 100 8.28 -26.05 18.68
N GLU A 101 9.16 -26.81 19.33
CA GLU A 101 8.89 -27.45 20.63
C GLU A 101 8.60 -26.42 21.73
N ALA A 102 9.36 -25.31 21.78
CA ALA A 102 9.14 -24.23 22.74
C ALA A 102 7.75 -23.57 22.59
N LEU A 103 7.18 -23.61 21.39
CA LEU A 103 5.85 -23.07 21.09
C LEU A 103 4.75 -24.14 21.09
N GLY A 104 5.10 -25.39 21.37
CA GLY A 104 4.18 -26.52 21.34
C GLY A 104 3.66 -26.87 19.94
N ILE A 105 4.38 -26.47 18.89
CA ILE A 105 3.96 -26.69 17.50
C ILE A 105 4.34 -28.11 17.09
N ARG A 106 3.35 -28.89 16.64
CA ARG A 106 3.53 -30.25 16.12
C ARG A 106 3.71 -30.28 14.62
N SER A 107 3.00 -29.44 13.89
CA SER A 107 3.13 -29.31 12.44
C SER A 107 3.06 -27.85 12.05
N SER A 108 3.79 -27.48 11.00
CA SER A 108 3.76 -26.11 10.49
C SER A 108 3.94 -26.10 8.97
N LEU A 109 3.07 -25.38 8.28
CA LEU A 109 3.26 -25.02 6.88
C LEU A 109 3.59 -23.52 6.81
N MET A 110 4.72 -23.18 6.22
CA MET A 110 5.18 -21.81 6.06
C MET A 110 5.39 -21.51 4.58
N VAL A 111 4.63 -20.56 4.07
CA VAL A 111 4.71 -20.09 2.69
C VAL A 111 5.42 -18.75 2.66
N PRO A 112 6.56 -18.60 1.94
CA PRO A 112 7.22 -17.32 1.82
C PRO A 112 6.38 -16.35 1.00
N LEU A 113 6.30 -15.10 1.48
CA LEU A 113 5.71 -13.99 0.75
C LEU A 113 6.83 -13.34 -0.07
N MET A 114 6.65 -13.24 -1.38
CA MET A 114 7.72 -12.87 -2.32
C MET A 114 7.42 -11.57 -3.08
N ASP A 115 8.45 -10.74 -3.25
CA ASP A 115 8.54 -9.67 -4.26
C ASP A 115 9.59 -10.08 -5.30
N GLY A 116 9.14 -10.63 -6.43
CA GLY A 116 10.02 -11.28 -7.39
C GLY A 116 10.79 -12.44 -6.73
N ALA A 117 12.12 -12.35 -6.69
CA ALA A 117 12.99 -13.32 -6.05
C ALA A 117 13.30 -13.00 -4.57
N ARG A 118 12.79 -11.89 -4.03
CA ARG A 118 13.10 -11.44 -2.66
C ARG A 118 11.98 -11.85 -1.69
N PRO A 119 12.28 -12.51 -0.56
CA PRO A 119 11.29 -12.71 0.49
C PRO A 119 11.02 -11.40 1.25
N ILE A 120 9.74 -11.03 1.36
CA ILE A 120 9.25 -9.87 2.12
C ILE A 120 8.59 -10.26 3.45
N GLY A 121 8.38 -11.56 3.66
CA GLY A 121 7.71 -12.13 4.81
C GLY A 121 7.40 -13.61 4.61
N LEU A 122 6.56 -14.15 5.47
CA LEU A 122 5.94 -15.45 5.31
C LEU A 122 4.52 -15.42 5.90
N ILE A 123 3.67 -16.30 5.39
CA ILE A 123 2.42 -16.68 6.05
C ILE A 123 2.58 -18.11 6.57
N GLY A 124 2.23 -18.33 7.82
CA GLY A 124 2.38 -19.62 8.50
C GLY A 124 1.06 -20.17 9.02
N TYR A 125 1.01 -21.49 9.11
CA TYR A 125 -0.15 -22.27 9.54
C TYR A 125 0.33 -23.38 10.49
N ASP A 126 0.05 -23.24 11.79
CA ASP A 126 0.50 -24.18 12.81
C ASP A 126 -0.63 -25.08 13.31
N VAL A 127 -0.26 -26.32 13.64
CA VAL A 127 -1.07 -27.30 14.38
C VAL A 127 -0.29 -27.72 15.63
N LEU A 128 -0.94 -27.66 16.78
CA LEU A 128 -0.34 -27.85 18.10
C LEU A 128 -0.72 -29.20 18.73
N ALA A 129 -1.89 -29.75 18.41
CA ALA A 129 -2.38 -30.97 19.05
C ALA A 129 -1.72 -32.25 18.51
N GLU A 130 -1.86 -32.50 17.21
CA GLU A 130 -1.44 -33.74 16.55
C GLU A 130 -0.69 -33.47 15.24
N PRO A 131 0.22 -34.36 14.81
CA PRO A 131 0.85 -34.28 13.51
C PRO A 131 -0.18 -34.25 12.37
N ARG A 132 0.01 -33.32 11.43
CA ARG A 132 -0.82 -33.14 10.25
C ARG A 132 0.01 -33.35 8.98
N LEU A 133 -0.46 -34.26 8.14
CA LEU A 133 0.02 -34.39 6.76
C LEU A 133 -0.66 -33.32 5.91
N PHE A 134 0.12 -32.62 5.08
CA PHE A 134 -0.40 -31.60 4.18
C PHE A 134 -0.56 -32.19 2.78
N SER A 135 -1.80 -32.24 2.28
CA SER A 135 -2.03 -32.73 0.92
C SER A 135 -1.46 -31.76 -0.13
N ARG A 136 -1.14 -32.26 -1.33
CA ARG A 136 -0.63 -31.41 -2.42
C ARG A 136 -1.62 -30.28 -2.80
N ASP A 137 -2.91 -30.59 -2.79
CA ASP A 137 -3.96 -29.62 -3.13
C ASP A 137 -4.09 -28.53 -2.07
N GLU A 138 -3.97 -28.92 -0.79
CA GLU A 138 -3.93 -27.98 0.34
C GLU A 138 -2.71 -27.06 0.28
N ILE A 139 -1.52 -27.62 0.05
CA ILE A 139 -0.28 -26.83 -0.12
C ILE A 139 -0.45 -25.85 -1.28
N PHE A 140 -0.98 -26.30 -2.41
CA PHE A 140 -1.19 -25.44 -3.58
C PHE A 140 -2.18 -24.30 -3.28
N LEU A 141 -3.27 -24.59 -2.57
CA LEU A 141 -4.26 -23.61 -2.16
C LEU A 141 -3.65 -22.55 -1.22
N LEU A 142 -2.98 -22.99 -0.15
CA LEU A 142 -2.36 -22.10 0.85
C LEU A 142 -1.20 -21.31 0.26
N GLN A 143 -0.44 -21.89 -0.67
CA GLN A 143 0.60 -21.18 -1.42
C GLN A 143 -0.01 -20.10 -2.32
N SER A 144 -1.13 -20.40 -2.99
CA SER A 144 -1.85 -19.43 -3.83
C SER A 144 -2.39 -18.26 -2.99
N ILE A 145 -2.89 -18.53 -1.79
CA ILE A 145 -3.31 -17.50 -0.84
C ILE A 145 -2.12 -16.66 -0.38
N GLY A 146 -0.98 -17.29 -0.04
CA GLY A 146 0.25 -16.56 0.31
C GLY A 146 0.69 -15.61 -0.80
N ARG A 147 0.63 -16.03 -2.07
CA ARG A 147 0.89 -15.14 -3.22
C ARG A 147 -0.08 -13.97 -3.31
N ALA A 148 -1.38 -14.22 -3.07
CA ALA A 148 -2.38 -13.17 -3.04
C ALA A 148 -2.10 -12.16 -1.91
N VAL A 149 -1.79 -12.63 -0.69
CA VAL A 149 -1.41 -11.80 0.45
C VAL A 149 -0.17 -10.96 0.14
N ALA A 150 0.89 -11.57 -0.40
CA ALA A 150 2.10 -10.84 -0.81
C ALA A 150 1.77 -9.72 -1.82
N SER A 151 0.94 -10.02 -2.82
CA SER A 151 0.53 -9.05 -3.82
C SER A 151 -0.26 -7.89 -3.24
N VAL A 152 -1.14 -8.15 -2.27
CA VAL A 152 -1.92 -7.12 -1.58
C VAL A 152 -1.02 -6.22 -0.73
N LEU A 153 -0.11 -6.81 0.05
CA LEU A 153 0.87 -6.06 0.85
C LEU A 153 1.68 -5.09 -0.02
N LEU A 154 2.25 -5.59 -1.13
CA LEU A 154 3.04 -4.79 -2.06
C LEU A 154 2.22 -3.68 -2.73
N ARG A 155 0.97 -3.97 -3.13
CA ARG A 155 0.09 -2.95 -3.73
C ARG A 155 -0.28 -1.86 -2.74
N ALA A 156 -0.63 -2.23 -1.51
CA ALA A 156 -0.97 -1.29 -0.46
C ALA A 156 0.23 -0.37 -0.15
N GLU A 157 1.43 -0.92 -0.06
CA GLU A 157 2.65 -0.13 0.13
C GLU A 157 2.90 0.85 -1.02
N ALA A 158 2.79 0.38 -2.27
CA ALA A 158 2.94 1.23 -3.45
C ALA A 158 1.89 2.35 -3.52
N GLN A 159 0.63 2.05 -3.18
CA GLN A 159 -0.46 3.02 -3.15
C GLN A 159 -0.28 4.05 -2.04
N ALA A 160 0.22 3.60 -0.88
CA ALA A 160 0.43 4.49 0.25
C ALA A 160 1.58 5.48 0.00
N VAL A 161 2.60 5.12 -0.79
CA VAL A 161 3.61 6.07 -1.31
C VAL A 161 2.96 7.17 -2.14
N ALA A 162 1.91 6.88 -2.90
CA ALA A 162 1.20 7.87 -3.71
C ALA A 162 0.55 8.99 -2.85
N PHE A 163 0.31 8.78 -1.55
CA PHE A 163 -0.17 9.85 -0.66
C PHE A 163 0.83 11.01 -0.47
N ILE A 164 2.08 10.86 -0.92
CA ILE A 164 3.04 11.98 -0.97
C ILE A 164 2.74 12.98 -2.08
N GLU A 165 1.98 12.59 -3.12
CA GLU A 165 1.73 13.39 -4.32
C GLU A 165 1.22 14.82 -4.03
N PRO A 166 0.25 15.06 -3.11
CA PRO A 166 -0.21 16.42 -2.80
C PRO A 166 0.90 17.33 -2.24
N LEU A 167 1.82 16.72 -1.47
CA LEU A 167 2.97 17.41 -0.89
C LEU A 167 4.00 17.73 -1.97
N LEU A 168 4.25 16.79 -2.88
CA LEU A 168 5.12 16.97 -4.03
C LEU A 168 4.59 18.04 -4.99
N ILE A 169 3.29 18.08 -5.27
CA ILE A 169 2.66 19.16 -6.06
C ILE A 169 3.01 20.53 -5.46
N THR A 170 2.86 20.69 -4.14
CA THR A 170 3.15 21.96 -3.45
C THR A 170 4.63 22.33 -3.51
N ALA A 171 5.53 21.34 -3.43
CA ALA A 171 6.97 21.54 -3.54
C ALA A 171 7.39 21.88 -4.98
N ILE A 172 6.90 21.14 -5.97
CA ILE A 172 7.22 21.30 -7.40
C ILE A 172 6.68 22.62 -7.95
N ALA A 173 5.48 23.03 -7.51
CA ALA A 173 4.90 24.33 -7.84
C ALA A 173 5.86 25.50 -7.54
N HIS A 174 6.74 25.38 -6.54
CA HIS A 174 7.77 26.39 -6.26
C HIS A 174 8.67 26.67 -7.47
N PHE A 175 9.17 25.59 -8.09
CA PHE A 175 10.15 25.65 -9.17
C PHE A 175 9.52 26.11 -10.48
N PHE A 176 8.30 25.65 -10.78
CA PHE A 176 7.62 25.98 -12.04
C PHE A 176 6.85 27.30 -12.01
N LEU A 177 6.33 27.73 -10.86
CA LEU A 177 5.53 28.96 -10.74
C LEU A 177 6.29 30.13 -10.10
N ALA A 178 7.59 29.95 -9.79
CA ALA A 178 8.45 30.94 -9.11
C ALA A 178 7.87 31.49 -7.78
N GLU A 179 6.95 30.75 -7.15
CA GLU A 179 6.29 31.18 -5.91
C GLU A 179 7.21 30.99 -4.70
N LYS A 180 7.65 32.05 -4.02
CA LYS A 180 8.45 31.92 -2.78
C LYS A 180 7.72 31.12 -1.68
N VAL A 181 8.17 29.89 -1.42
CA VAL A 181 7.67 29.05 -0.32
C VAL A 181 8.25 29.53 1.00
N GLY A 182 7.40 29.88 1.96
CA GLY A 182 7.86 30.22 3.31
C GLY A 182 8.17 28.99 4.15
N VAL A 183 9.04 29.14 5.14
CA VAL A 183 9.41 28.08 6.12
C VAL A 183 8.17 27.39 6.72
N ARG A 184 7.11 28.13 7.02
CA ARG A 184 5.85 27.56 7.54
C ARG A 184 5.17 26.57 6.59
N ARG A 185 5.30 26.76 5.27
CA ARG A 185 4.75 25.84 4.25
C ARG A 185 5.65 24.61 4.11
N TRP A 186 6.97 24.77 4.22
CA TRP A 186 7.89 23.63 4.31
C TRP A 186 7.67 22.78 5.56
N LEU A 187 7.43 23.40 6.72
CA LEU A 187 7.06 22.68 7.93
C LEU A 187 5.73 21.93 7.77
N ALA A 188 4.74 22.54 7.12
CA ALA A 188 3.49 21.86 6.80
C ALA A 188 3.74 20.62 5.92
N ILE A 189 4.53 20.77 4.87
CA ILE A 189 4.92 19.64 4.00
C ILE A 189 5.61 18.53 4.81
N ALA A 190 6.52 18.87 5.70
CA ALA A 190 7.21 17.91 6.56
C ALA A 190 6.23 17.17 7.50
N VAL A 191 5.28 17.88 8.11
CA VAL A 191 4.24 17.28 8.96
C VAL A 191 3.32 16.36 8.16
N GLY A 192 2.91 16.77 6.95
CA GLY A 192 2.13 15.92 6.06
C GLY A 192 2.89 14.66 5.67
N PHE A 193 4.19 14.76 5.42
CA PHE A 193 5.04 13.62 5.11
C PHE A 193 5.14 12.65 6.30
N ILE A 194 5.24 13.15 7.53
CA ILE A 194 5.14 12.32 8.73
C ILE A 194 3.78 11.59 8.76
N GLY A 195 2.68 12.27 8.42
CA GLY A 195 1.36 11.65 8.29
C GLY A 195 1.34 10.51 7.27
N VAL A 196 1.96 10.70 6.11
CA VAL A 196 2.14 9.65 5.09
C VAL A 196 2.94 8.46 5.65
N LEU A 197 4.03 8.70 6.38
CA LEU A 197 4.80 7.64 7.04
C LEU A 197 3.99 6.89 8.11
N VAL A 198 3.10 7.58 8.83
CA VAL A 198 2.19 6.97 9.81
C VAL A 198 1.15 6.07 9.14
N VAL A 199 0.64 6.45 7.95
CA VAL A 199 -0.29 5.61 7.16
C VAL A 199 0.44 4.42 6.53
N ILE A 200 1.56 4.66 5.85
CA ILE A 200 2.34 3.61 5.18
C ILE A 200 2.86 2.60 6.21
N ARG A 201 3.16 3.05 7.44
CA ARG A 201 3.96 2.31 8.43
C ARG A 201 5.10 1.56 7.74
N PRO A 202 5.99 2.25 7.01
CA PRO A 202 7.03 1.55 6.29
C PRO A 202 7.88 0.86 7.35
N GLY A 203 7.79 -0.47 7.41
CA GLY A 203 8.81 -1.26 8.07
C GLY A 203 10.13 -0.80 7.45
N PHE A 204 11.07 -0.30 8.26
CA PHE A 204 12.27 0.40 7.80
C PHE A 204 13.18 -0.42 6.84
N GLY A 205 12.80 -1.66 6.48
CA GLY A 205 13.50 -2.61 5.62
C GLY A 205 12.93 -2.80 4.24
N MET A 206 11.85 -2.09 3.94
CA MET A 206 11.14 -2.20 2.68
C MET A 206 11.53 -1.12 1.68
N MET A 207 12.67 -0.45 1.87
CA MET A 207 13.27 0.35 0.80
C MET A 207 13.77 -0.61 -0.30
N HIS A 208 12.85 -1.10 -1.12
CA HIS A 208 13.13 -1.88 -2.32
C HIS A 208 13.08 -0.95 -3.54
N TRP A 209 13.74 -1.33 -4.62
CA TRP A 209 13.86 -0.50 -5.81
C TRP A 209 12.48 -0.10 -6.39
N GLY A 210 11.44 -0.93 -6.18
CA GLY A 210 10.06 -0.64 -6.58
C GLY A 210 9.48 0.61 -5.92
N MET A 211 9.91 0.96 -4.69
CA MET A 211 9.51 2.23 -4.06
C MET A 211 10.01 3.45 -4.86
N LEU A 212 11.16 3.34 -5.53
CA LEU A 212 11.65 4.42 -6.40
C LEU A 212 10.75 4.61 -7.62
N LEU A 213 10.15 3.53 -8.14
CA LEU A 213 9.15 3.62 -9.20
C LEU A 213 7.87 4.28 -8.69
N SER A 214 7.39 3.91 -7.50
CA SER A 214 6.21 4.57 -6.89
C SER A 214 6.47 6.05 -6.62
N LEU A 215 7.65 6.40 -6.10
CA LEU A 215 8.06 7.79 -5.89
C LEU A 215 8.21 8.55 -7.22
N GLY A 216 8.80 7.91 -8.23
CA GLY A 216 8.90 8.44 -9.58
C GLY A 216 7.54 8.66 -10.21
N SER A 217 6.59 7.74 -10.01
CA SER A 217 5.20 7.87 -10.45
C SER A 217 4.51 9.05 -9.76
N ALA A 218 4.64 9.17 -8.44
CA ALA A 218 4.08 10.31 -7.69
C ALA A 218 4.72 11.65 -8.12
N ALA A 219 6.02 11.68 -8.42
CA ALA A 219 6.69 12.85 -8.96
C ALA A 219 6.18 13.20 -10.37
N CYS A 220 6.04 12.23 -11.26
CA CYS A 220 5.45 12.41 -12.59
C CYS A 220 4.00 12.93 -12.51
N GLY A 221 3.17 12.35 -11.65
CA GLY A 221 1.80 12.80 -11.39
C GLY A 221 1.76 14.24 -10.87
N SER A 222 2.66 14.58 -9.94
CA SER A 222 2.79 15.93 -9.41
C SER A 222 3.23 16.97 -10.46
N ILE A 223 4.16 16.58 -11.34
CA ILE A 223 4.59 17.40 -12.49
C ILE A 223 3.43 17.56 -13.46
N TYR A 224 2.74 16.48 -13.80
CA TYR A 224 1.57 16.51 -14.69
C TYR A 224 0.49 17.45 -14.14
N ALA A 225 0.14 17.35 -12.85
CA ALA A 225 -0.83 18.23 -12.22
C ALA A 225 -0.37 19.71 -12.25
N THR A 226 0.92 19.97 -12.00
CA THR A 226 1.49 21.33 -12.02
C THR A 226 1.51 21.92 -13.43
N LEU A 227 1.92 21.14 -14.44
CA LEU A 227 1.93 21.56 -15.85
C LEU A 227 0.51 21.75 -16.39
N THR A 228 -0.42 20.86 -16.05
CA THR A 228 -1.84 20.99 -16.43
C THR A 228 -2.39 22.32 -15.95
N ARG A 229 -2.08 22.73 -14.70
CA ARG A 229 -2.46 24.04 -14.16
C ARG A 229 -1.84 25.23 -14.92
N ILE A 230 -0.66 25.07 -15.51
CA ILE A 230 0.00 26.12 -16.29
C ILE A 230 -0.65 26.21 -17.68
N VAL A 231 -0.82 25.08 -18.33
CA VAL A 231 -1.35 24.97 -19.70
C VAL A 231 -2.84 25.32 -19.76
N SER A 232 -3.62 24.98 -18.73
CA SER A 232 -5.06 25.31 -18.64
C SER A 232 -5.36 26.81 -18.58
N ARG A 233 -4.34 27.67 -18.46
CA ARG A 233 -4.50 29.13 -18.59
C ARG A 233 -4.65 29.58 -20.05
N ASN A 234 -4.13 28.79 -20.98
CA ASN A 234 -4.04 29.14 -22.40
C ASN A 234 -4.84 28.17 -23.28
N ASP A 235 -4.88 26.89 -22.89
CA ASP A 235 -5.57 25.85 -23.65
C ASP A 235 -6.92 25.49 -23.03
N SER A 236 -7.85 25.06 -23.87
CA SER A 236 -9.13 24.52 -23.41
C SER A 236 -8.98 23.13 -22.79
N ALA A 237 -9.86 22.79 -21.85
CA ALA A 237 -9.89 21.47 -21.22
C ALA A 237 -10.02 20.32 -22.21
N GLY A 238 -10.74 20.54 -23.33
CA GLY A 238 -10.84 19.55 -24.41
C GLY A 238 -9.50 19.31 -25.11
N THR A 239 -8.76 20.40 -25.38
CA THR A 239 -7.42 20.34 -25.97
C THR A 239 -6.45 19.60 -25.04
N SER A 240 -6.38 20.00 -23.77
CA SER A 240 -5.49 19.34 -22.80
C SER A 240 -5.83 17.87 -22.60
N LEU A 241 -7.13 17.53 -22.51
CA LEU A 241 -7.58 16.15 -22.40
C LEU A 241 -7.19 15.33 -23.64
N ALA A 242 -7.40 15.87 -24.85
CA ALA A 242 -7.05 15.19 -26.10
C ALA A 242 -5.55 14.89 -26.18
N TYR A 243 -4.68 15.86 -25.92
CA TYR A 243 -3.23 15.64 -25.95
C TYR A 243 -2.77 14.64 -24.88
N SER A 244 -3.28 14.74 -23.65
CA SER A 244 -2.96 13.76 -22.60
C SER A 244 -3.45 12.35 -22.94
N GLY A 245 -4.63 12.24 -23.55
CA GLY A 245 -5.20 10.97 -23.99
C GLY A 245 -4.43 10.34 -25.13
N ILE A 246 -4.00 11.13 -26.13
CA ILE A 246 -3.16 10.66 -27.24
C ILE A 246 -1.80 10.19 -26.73
N ALA A 247 -1.17 10.96 -25.83
CA ALA A 247 0.10 10.56 -25.24
C ALA A 247 -0.01 9.25 -24.46
N GLY A 248 -1.07 9.10 -23.65
CA GLY A 248 -1.38 7.86 -22.93
C GLY A 248 -1.67 6.68 -23.87
N PHE A 249 -2.46 6.89 -24.92
CA PHE A 249 -2.74 5.89 -25.93
C PHE A 249 -1.46 5.38 -26.59
N ILE A 250 -0.62 6.28 -27.12
CA ILE A 250 0.65 5.91 -27.76
C ILE A 250 1.55 5.15 -26.78
N GLY A 251 1.75 5.69 -25.57
CA GLY A 251 2.62 5.08 -24.57
C GLY A 251 2.16 3.68 -24.15
N LEU A 252 0.87 3.50 -23.88
CA LEU A 252 0.31 2.21 -23.49
C LEU A 252 0.26 1.21 -24.65
N THR A 253 -0.06 1.66 -25.88
CA THR A 253 -0.02 0.79 -27.06
C THR A 253 1.37 0.24 -27.32
N LEU A 254 2.43 1.02 -27.09
CA LEU A 254 3.81 0.53 -27.21
C LEU A 254 4.18 -0.50 -26.13
N ALA A 255 3.56 -0.44 -24.95
CA ALA A 255 3.78 -1.40 -23.87
C ALA A 255 2.98 -2.71 -24.04
N MET A 256 1.83 -2.66 -24.71
CA MET A 256 0.90 -3.80 -24.85
C MET A 256 1.53 -5.11 -25.34
N PRO A 257 2.43 -5.13 -26.34
CA PRO A 257 3.05 -6.38 -26.83
C PRO A 257 3.79 -7.17 -25.75
N PHE A 258 4.24 -6.52 -24.66
CA PHE A 258 5.02 -7.16 -23.59
C PHE A 258 4.15 -7.70 -22.45
N VAL A 259 2.91 -7.23 -22.32
CA VAL A 259 2.04 -7.51 -21.16
C VAL A 259 0.62 -7.98 -21.54
N TRP A 260 0.38 -8.22 -22.83
CA TRP A 260 -0.93 -8.57 -23.36
C TRP A 260 -1.52 -9.82 -22.70
N GLN A 261 -2.80 -9.74 -22.31
CA GLN A 261 -3.60 -10.86 -21.83
C GLN A 261 -4.98 -10.82 -22.49
N PRO A 262 -5.55 -11.96 -22.90
CA PRO A 262 -6.87 -12.00 -23.52
C PRO A 262 -7.96 -11.58 -22.51
N ALA A 263 -8.73 -10.55 -22.88
CA ALA A 263 -9.84 -10.05 -22.08
C ALA A 263 -11.18 -10.70 -22.48
N SER A 264 -11.99 -11.07 -21.48
CA SER A 264 -13.36 -11.55 -21.70
C SER A 264 -14.30 -10.39 -22.07
N GLY A 265 -15.50 -10.71 -22.58
CA GLY A 265 -16.49 -9.68 -22.97
C GLY A 265 -16.87 -8.72 -21.83
N THR A 266 -17.00 -9.24 -20.60
CA THR A 266 -17.28 -8.41 -19.42
C THR A 266 -16.13 -7.44 -19.11
N VAL A 267 -14.88 -7.87 -19.28
CA VAL A 267 -13.71 -7.02 -19.04
C VAL A 267 -13.66 -5.86 -20.03
N TRP A 268 -14.05 -6.08 -21.30
CA TRP A 268 -14.20 -4.98 -22.26
C TRP A 268 -15.24 -3.95 -21.85
N LEU A 269 -16.40 -4.39 -21.35
CA LEU A 269 -17.43 -3.48 -20.83
C LEU A 269 -16.90 -2.65 -19.65
N LEU A 270 -16.14 -3.28 -18.74
CA LEU A 270 -15.48 -2.59 -17.63
C LEU A 270 -14.43 -1.58 -18.12
N PHE A 271 -13.66 -1.89 -19.17
CA PHE A 271 -12.72 -0.94 -19.78
C PHE A 271 -13.43 0.26 -20.41
N PHE A 272 -14.57 0.06 -21.07
CA PHE A 272 -15.36 1.17 -21.58
C PHE A 272 -15.91 2.05 -20.45
N ALA A 273 -16.45 1.43 -19.40
CA ALA A 273 -16.93 2.16 -18.23
C ALA A 273 -15.80 2.95 -17.53
N LEU A 274 -14.61 2.34 -17.40
CA LEU A 274 -13.41 2.98 -16.86
C LEU A 274 -12.94 4.15 -17.74
N GLY A 275 -12.95 3.99 -19.07
CA GLY A 275 -12.57 5.04 -20.01
C GLY A 275 -13.51 6.26 -19.96
N ILE A 276 -14.82 6.03 -19.91
CA ILE A 276 -15.82 7.10 -19.83
C ILE A 276 -15.72 7.82 -18.48
N SER A 277 -15.74 7.06 -17.37
CA SER A 277 -15.68 7.64 -16.02
C SER A 277 -14.35 8.35 -15.75
N GLY A 278 -13.22 7.74 -16.14
CA GLY A 278 -11.88 8.30 -16.01
C GLY A 278 -11.68 9.53 -16.89
N GLY A 279 -12.16 9.51 -18.14
CA GLY A 279 -12.10 10.65 -19.05
C GLY A 279 -12.96 11.82 -18.58
N LEU A 280 -14.18 11.55 -18.11
CA LEU A 280 -15.04 12.57 -17.52
C LEU A 280 -14.43 13.16 -16.24
N GLY A 281 -13.87 12.31 -15.37
CA GLY A 281 -13.18 12.75 -14.16
C GLY A 281 -12.00 13.68 -14.46
N HIS A 282 -11.15 13.32 -15.41
CA HIS A 282 -10.04 14.16 -15.85
C HIS A 282 -10.52 15.47 -16.48
N TYR A 283 -11.56 15.42 -17.32
CA TYR A 283 -12.13 16.62 -17.91
C TYR A 283 -12.62 17.61 -16.84
N LEU A 284 -13.37 17.12 -15.85
CA LEU A 284 -13.86 17.93 -14.73
C LEU A 284 -12.72 18.47 -13.87
N MET A 285 -11.65 17.69 -13.68
CA MET A 285 -10.45 18.14 -12.98
C MET A 285 -9.74 19.29 -13.73
N ILE A 286 -9.56 19.17 -15.04
CA ILE A 286 -8.95 20.25 -15.85
C ILE A 286 -9.85 21.49 -15.81
N LYS A 287 -11.16 21.33 -15.93
CA LYS A 287 -12.13 22.43 -15.77
C LYS A 287 -12.04 23.10 -14.40
N ALA A 288 -11.82 22.33 -13.34
CA ALA A 288 -11.60 22.91 -12.02
C ALA A 288 -10.33 23.77 -12.00
N PHE A 289 -9.22 23.30 -12.60
CA PHE A 289 -7.97 24.06 -12.73
C PHE A 289 -8.09 25.32 -13.60
N GLU A 290 -8.97 25.32 -14.61
CA GLU A 290 -9.33 26.53 -15.37
C GLU A 290 -10.09 27.53 -14.49
N ALA A 291 -11.05 27.04 -13.69
CA ALA A 291 -12.00 27.87 -12.95
C ALA A 291 -11.45 28.44 -11.63
N ALA A 292 -10.47 27.78 -11.00
CA ALA A 292 -9.98 28.15 -9.68
C ALA A 292 -8.45 28.04 -9.55
N PRO A 293 -7.79 28.96 -8.80
CA PRO A 293 -6.38 28.82 -8.47
C PRO A 293 -6.10 27.51 -7.73
N GLY A 294 -4.96 26.86 -8.00
CA GLY A 294 -4.62 25.55 -7.44
C GLY A 294 -4.66 25.47 -5.90
N GLY A 295 -4.37 26.56 -5.18
CA GLY A 295 -4.57 26.60 -3.73
C GLY A 295 -6.03 26.36 -3.31
N THR A 296 -7.01 26.85 -4.08
CA THR A 296 -8.43 26.59 -3.80
C THR A 296 -8.82 25.14 -4.04
N LEU A 297 -8.15 24.45 -4.97
CA LEU A 297 -8.45 23.07 -5.33
C LEU A 297 -7.72 22.04 -4.46
N ALA A 298 -6.59 22.42 -3.85
CA ALA A 298 -5.80 21.52 -3.00
C ALA A 298 -6.62 20.76 -1.92
N PRO A 299 -7.61 21.36 -1.24
CA PRO A 299 -8.42 20.65 -0.24
C PRO A 299 -9.29 19.52 -0.81
N PHE A 300 -9.66 19.59 -2.09
CA PHE A 300 -10.50 18.60 -2.73
C PHE A 300 -9.77 17.27 -2.95
N ILE A 301 -8.43 17.31 -3.05
CA ILE A 301 -7.62 16.09 -3.09
C ILE A 301 -7.76 15.32 -1.76
N TYR A 302 -7.92 16.01 -0.63
CA TYR A 302 -8.17 15.33 0.66
C TYR A 302 -9.58 14.75 0.76
N VAL A 303 -10.55 15.29 0.03
CA VAL A 303 -11.92 14.73 -0.05
C VAL A 303 -11.89 13.35 -0.71
N GLN A 304 -10.94 13.09 -1.61
CA GLN A 304 -10.72 11.75 -2.16
C GLN A 304 -10.39 10.72 -1.07
N MET A 305 -9.56 11.08 -0.07
CA MET A 305 -9.24 10.18 1.05
C MET A 305 -10.48 9.86 1.89
N LEU A 306 -11.37 10.83 2.08
CA LEU A 306 -12.65 10.61 2.76
C LEU A 306 -13.54 9.63 1.98
N TRP A 307 -13.64 9.79 0.66
CA TRP A 307 -14.40 8.87 -0.19
C TRP A 307 -13.80 7.46 -0.23
N MET A 308 -12.47 7.31 -0.16
CA MET A 308 -11.84 6.00 0.00
C MET A 308 -12.39 5.27 1.24
N VAL A 309 -12.41 5.94 2.39
CA VAL A 309 -12.92 5.34 3.64
C VAL A 309 -14.42 5.04 3.54
N ILE A 310 -15.22 5.95 2.97
CA ILE A 310 -16.68 5.77 2.85
C ILE A 310 -17.00 4.60 1.92
N ILE A 311 -16.36 4.51 0.75
CA ILE A 311 -16.59 3.44 -0.21
C ILE A 311 -16.08 2.10 0.37
N GLY A 312 -14.91 2.11 1.00
CA GLY A 312 -14.37 0.99 1.77
C GLY A 312 -15.39 0.43 2.76
N PHE A 313 -15.98 1.30 3.57
CA PHE A 313 -16.97 0.91 4.55
C PHE A 313 -18.29 0.42 3.92
N ILE A 314 -18.86 1.15 2.96
CA ILE A 314 -20.18 0.81 2.39
C ILE A 314 -20.17 -0.50 1.61
N TRP A 315 -19.12 -0.75 0.83
CA TRP A 315 -19.05 -1.91 -0.07
C TRP A 315 -18.34 -3.11 0.54
N PHE A 316 -17.37 -2.88 1.42
CA PHE A 316 -16.51 -3.93 1.97
C PHE A 316 -16.65 -4.11 3.47
N GLY A 317 -17.36 -3.21 4.18
CA GLY A 317 -17.50 -3.25 5.64
C GLY A 317 -16.23 -2.84 6.38
N ASP A 318 -15.25 -2.30 5.65
CA ASP A 318 -13.92 -2.07 6.18
C ASP A 318 -13.83 -0.76 6.98
N TRP A 319 -13.26 -0.83 8.17
CA TRP A 319 -13.02 0.33 9.04
C TRP A 319 -11.53 0.57 9.28
N PRO A 320 -10.98 1.77 9.01
CA PRO A 320 -9.56 2.01 9.16
C PRO A 320 -9.07 1.91 10.61
N ALA A 321 -7.84 1.41 10.78
CA ALA A 321 -7.16 1.39 12.06
C ALA A 321 -6.92 2.81 12.63
N ILE A 322 -6.79 2.92 13.95
CA ILE A 322 -6.59 4.21 14.64
C ILE A 322 -5.34 4.95 14.12
N THR A 323 -4.26 4.25 13.80
CA THR A 323 -3.06 4.89 13.23
C THR A 323 -3.31 5.48 11.85
N THR A 324 -4.13 4.82 11.03
CA THR A 324 -4.52 5.33 9.72
C THR A 324 -5.29 6.64 9.89
N TRP A 325 -6.18 6.72 10.88
CA TRP A 325 -6.84 7.96 11.25
C TRP A 325 -5.87 9.07 11.70
N ILE A 326 -4.87 8.73 12.51
CA ILE A 326 -3.82 9.68 12.91
C ILE A 326 -3.05 10.20 11.68
N GLY A 327 -2.66 9.31 10.78
CA GLY A 327 -1.96 9.66 9.55
C GLY A 327 -2.79 10.54 8.62
N ILE A 328 -4.06 10.19 8.40
CA ILE A 328 -5.03 11.01 7.65
C ILE A 328 -5.16 12.40 8.28
N ALA A 329 -5.32 12.48 9.61
CA ALA A 329 -5.44 13.76 10.31
C ALA A 329 -4.19 14.65 10.12
N LEU A 330 -2.99 14.08 10.15
CA LEU A 330 -1.74 14.79 9.89
C LEU A 330 -1.65 15.29 8.44
N ILE A 331 -1.99 14.44 7.46
CA ILE A 331 -1.97 14.78 6.03
C ILE A 331 -2.95 15.92 5.76
N VAL A 332 -4.22 15.74 6.11
CA VAL A 332 -5.28 16.72 5.86
C VAL A 332 -5.02 18.03 6.63
N GLY A 333 -4.66 17.93 7.92
CA GLY A 333 -4.36 19.09 8.76
C GLY A 333 -3.20 19.92 8.22
N SER A 334 -2.11 19.26 7.81
CA SER A 334 -0.96 19.94 7.21
C SER A 334 -1.29 20.63 5.88
N GLY A 335 -2.11 19.99 5.04
CA GLY A 335 -2.54 20.51 3.75
C GLY A 335 -3.41 21.76 3.88
N LEU A 336 -4.39 21.69 4.77
CA LEU A 336 -5.25 22.82 5.10
C LEU A 336 -4.45 23.98 5.71
N TYR A 337 -3.47 23.70 6.56
CA TYR A 337 -2.59 24.72 7.12
C TYR A 337 -1.70 25.37 6.06
N ALA A 338 -1.06 24.57 5.19
CA ALA A 338 -0.25 25.07 4.08
C ALA A 338 -1.05 26.03 3.19
N LEU A 339 -2.29 25.65 2.85
CA LEU A 339 -3.22 26.47 2.08
C LEU A 339 -3.60 27.76 2.81
N HIS A 340 -3.99 27.65 4.08
CA HIS A 340 -4.40 28.81 4.86
C HIS A 340 -3.29 29.88 4.89
N ARG A 341 -2.03 29.44 5.04
CA ARG A 341 -0.86 30.32 5.00
C ARG A 341 -0.62 30.94 3.62
N GLU A 342 -0.88 30.22 2.54
CA GLU A 342 -0.79 30.75 1.18
C GLU A 342 -1.81 31.86 0.93
N ARG A 343 -3.06 31.66 1.36
CA ARG A 343 -4.13 32.67 1.24
C ARG A 343 -3.81 33.95 2.01
N ILE A 344 -3.25 33.84 3.22
CA ILE A 344 -2.82 35.01 4.00
C ILE A 344 -1.74 35.80 3.24
N ARG A 345 -0.70 35.12 2.73
CA ARG A 345 0.38 35.79 1.98
C ARG A 345 -0.10 36.42 0.68
N ALA A 346 -1.04 35.80 -0.03
CA ALA A 346 -1.62 36.37 -1.24
C ALA A 346 -2.37 37.68 -0.93
N ARG A 347 -3.13 37.70 0.17
CA ARG A 347 -3.81 38.92 0.66
C ARG A 347 -2.84 40.02 1.11
N GLU A 348 -1.77 39.65 1.81
CA GLU A 348 -0.72 40.61 2.22
C GLU A 348 -0.06 41.27 1.00
N ARG A 349 0.29 40.48 -0.03
CA ARG A 349 0.86 41.02 -1.29
C ARG A 349 -0.12 41.95 -2.01
N ALA A 350 -1.39 41.56 -2.13
CA ALA A 350 -2.41 42.37 -2.78
C ALA A 350 -2.64 43.72 -2.07
N ARG A 351 -2.55 43.76 -0.73
CA ARG A 351 -2.64 45.00 0.06
C ARG A 351 -1.45 45.93 -0.14
N ILE A 352 -0.24 45.38 -0.25
CA ILE A 352 0.97 46.18 -0.46
C ILE A 352 0.95 46.83 -1.85
N SER A 353 0.48 46.11 -2.89
CA SER A 353 0.38 46.65 -4.25
C SER A 353 -0.75 47.66 -4.47
N THR A 354 -1.70 47.79 -3.53
CA THR A 354 -2.76 48.82 -3.62
C THR A 354 -2.39 50.13 -2.95
N HIS A 355 -1.30 50.16 -2.19
CA HIS A 355 -0.80 51.35 -1.48
C HIS A 355 0.51 51.92 -2.06
N SER A 356 1.01 51.36 -3.16
CA SER A 356 2.09 51.86 -4.01
C SER A 356 1.53 52.38 -5.32
#